data_AF-A0A2U3V8J4-F1
#
_entry.id   AF-A0A2U3V8J4-F1
#
_cell.length_a   1.000
_cell.length_b   1.000
_cell.length_c   1.000
_cell.angle_alpha   90.00
_cell.angle_beta   90.00
_cell.angle_gamma   90.00
#
_symmetry.space_group_name_H-M   'P 1'
#
loop_
_entity.id
_entity.type
_entity.pdbx_description
1 polymer ?
#
loop_
_entity_poly.entity_id
_entity_poly.type
_entity_poly.pdbx_seq_one_letter_code
_entity_poly.pdbx_strand_id
1 'polypeptide(L)'
;MEGSKTSSSTMQVSFVCQRCSQPLKLDTSFKILDRVTIQELTAPLLATAQVKPGETQEEEANSGEEPFIETRQDGVSRRFIPPARMMSTESANSFTLIGEASDGGTMENLSRRLKVTGDLFDIMSGQTDVDHPLCEECTDTLLDQLDTQLNVTENECQNYKRCLEILEQMNEDDSEQLQMELKELALEEERLIQELEDVEKNRQIVAENLEKVQAEAERLDQEEAQYQREYSEFKRQQLELDDELKSVENQMRYAQMQLDKLKKTNVFNATFHIWHSGQFGTINNFRLGRLPSVPVEWNEINAAWGQTVLLLHALANKMGLKFQRYRLVPYGNHSYLESLTDKSKELPLYCSGGLRFFWDNKFDHAMVAFLDCVQQFKEEVEKGETRFCLPYRMDVEKGKIEDTGGSGGSYSIKTQFNSEEQWTKALKFMLTNLKWGLAWVSSQFYNK
;
A
#
# COMPACT_ATOMS: atom_id res chain seq x y z
N MET A 1 71.78 -73.48 38.57
CA MET A 1 71.90 -72.69 37.33
C MET A 1 70.76 -71.69 37.31
N GLU A 2 71.08 -70.41 37.17
CA GLU A 2 70.10 -69.34 36.99
C GLU A 2 69.30 -69.49 35.69
N GLY A 3 68.09 -68.92 35.68
CA GLY A 3 67.58 -68.24 34.49
C GLY A 3 66.24 -68.69 33.91
N SER A 4 65.13 -68.45 34.63
CA SER A 4 63.89 -67.84 34.09
C SER A 4 62.81 -67.78 35.17
N LYS A 5 62.57 -66.62 35.79
CA LYS A 5 61.46 -66.40 36.73
C LYS A 5 60.52 -65.35 36.16
N THR A 6 59.38 -65.80 35.64
CA THR A 6 58.21 -64.96 35.38
C THR A 6 57.29 -64.93 36.61
N SER A 7 56.80 -63.73 36.88
CA SER A 7 56.01 -63.24 38.00
C SER A 7 54.65 -63.93 38.19
N SER A 8 54.29 -64.24 39.45
CA SER A 8 52.91 -64.50 39.86
C SER A 8 52.41 -63.31 40.68
N SER A 9 51.51 -62.53 40.08
CA SER A 9 50.81 -61.39 40.66
C SER A 9 49.81 -61.84 41.73
N THR A 10 50.06 -61.51 43.00
CA THR A 10 49.05 -61.62 44.07
C THR A 10 48.22 -60.34 44.13
N MET A 11 46.95 -60.39 43.72
CA MET A 11 46.02 -59.26 43.85
C MET A 11 45.83 -58.90 45.33
N GLN A 12 46.26 -57.71 45.74
CA GLN A 12 45.89 -57.12 47.03
C GLN A 12 44.57 -56.37 46.85
N VAL A 13 43.51 -56.86 47.49
CA VAL A 13 42.25 -56.11 47.61
C VAL A 13 42.45 -55.05 48.70
N SER A 14 42.43 -53.77 48.31
CA SER A 14 42.52 -52.63 49.23
C SER A 14 41.13 -52.07 49.52
N PHE A 15 40.70 -52.10 50.78
CA PHE A 15 39.54 -51.33 51.23
C PHE A 15 39.89 -49.84 51.18
N VAL A 16 38.91 -49.01 50.87
CA VAL A 16 39.12 -47.59 50.60
C VAL A 16 38.23 -46.78 51.53
N CYS A 17 38.75 -45.67 52.07
CA CYS A 17 37.94 -44.72 52.82
C CYS A 17 36.84 -44.17 51.91
N GLN A 18 35.57 -44.25 52.32
CA GLN A 18 34.48 -43.78 51.46
C GLN A 18 34.45 -42.26 51.28
N ARG A 19 35.00 -41.49 52.23
CA ARG A 19 35.08 -40.01 52.13
C ARG A 19 36.25 -39.52 51.29
N CYS A 20 37.48 -40.02 51.51
CA CYS A 20 38.69 -39.52 50.83
C CYS A 20 39.23 -40.45 49.73
N SER A 21 38.60 -41.60 49.50
CA SER A 21 39.01 -42.59 48.50
C SER A 21 40.46 -43.09 48.65
N GLN A 22 41.06 -42.97 49.84
CA GLN A 22 42.41 -43.47 50.11
C GLN A 22 42.40 -44.92 50.60
N PRO A 23 43.39 -45.76 50.20
CA PRO A 23 43.46 -47.15 50.61
C PRO A 23 43.73 -47.27 52.12
N LEU A 24 42.80 -47.93 52.83
CA LEU A 24 42.87 -48.17 54.25
C LEU A 24 43.83 -49.32 54.56
N LYS A 25 44.79 -49.06 55.44
CA LYS A 25 45.62 -50.11 56.03
C LYS A 25 44.90 -50.66 57.26
N LEU A 26 44.21 -51.78 57.09
CA LEU A 26 43.62 -52.50 58.21
C LEU A 26 44.72 -53.02 59.13
N ASP A 27 44.58 -52.76 60.44
CA ASP A 27 45.53 -53.24 61.43
C ASP A 27 45.62 -54.78 61.45
N THR A 28 46.79 -55.30 61.83
CA THR A 28 47.04 -56.75 61.86
C THR A 28 46.13 -57.53 62.82
N SER A 29 45.51 -56.86 63.78
CA SER A 29 44.49 -57.41 64.69
C SER A 29 43.21 -57.89 63.97
N PHE A 30 42.82 -57.30 62.84
CA PHE A 30 41.71 -57.81 62.00
C PHE A 30 42.02 -59.14 61.28
N LYS A 31 43.26 -59.66 61.41
CA LYS A 31 43.65 -60.98 60.86
C LYS A 31 43.30 -62.12 61.82
N ILE A 32 42.98 -61.83 63.07
CA ILE A 32 42.71 -62.81 64.14
C ILE A 32 41.45 -62.37 64.89
N LEU A 33 40.29 -62.53 64.27
CA LEU A 33 38.99 -62.32 64.92
C LEU A 33 38.35 -63.67 65.20
N ASP A 34 38.11 -63.96 66.48
CA ASP A 34 37.40 -65.17 66.90
C ASP A 34 35.88 -65.03 66.65
N ARG A 35 35.18 -66.16 66.48
CA ARG A 35 33.76 -66.19 66.07
C ARG A 35 32.83 -65.46 67.04
N VAL A 36 33.20 -65.45 68.33
CA VAL A 36 32.44 -64.79 69.40
C VAL A 36 32.57 -63.27 69.33
N THR A 37 33.77 -62.76 69.01
CA THR A 37 34.05 -61.32 68.95
C THR A 37 33.35 -60.65 67.77
N ILE A 38 33.19 -61.38 66.66
CA ILE A 38 32.42 -60.92 65.49
C ILE A 38 30.94 -60.76 65.85
N GLN A 39 30.40 -61.67 66.68
CA GLN A 39 29.00 -61.67 67.05
C GLN A 39 28.65 -60.51 68.00
N GLU A 40 29.58 -60.07 68.85
CA GLU A 40 29.41 -58.86 69.67
C GLU A 40 29.54 -57.57 68.87
N LEU A 41 30.47 -57.49 67.91
CA LEU A 41 30.63 -56.30 67.05
C LEU A 41 29.45 -56.11 66.06
N THR A 42 28.67 -57.17 65.82
CA THR A 42 27.47 -57.16 64.95
C THR A 42 26.20 -56.83 65.75
N ALA A 43 26.29 -56.68 67.08
CA ALA A 43 25.14 -56.35 67.90
C ALA A 43 24.71 -54.89 67.64
N PRO A 44 23.42 -54.62 67.33
CA PRO A 44 22.97 -53.26 67.04
C PRO A 44 23.22 -52.30 68.21
N LEU A 45 23.87 -51.16 67.93
CA LEU A 45 23.95 -50.07 68.89
C LEU A 45 22.56 -49.42 68.95
N LEU A 46 22.01 -49.31 70.16
CA LEU A 46 20.66 -48.80 70.44
C LEU A 46 20.44 -47.44 69.76
N ALA A 47 19.67 -47.43 68.65
CA ALA A 47 19.17 -46.21 68.04
C ALA A 47 18.18 -45.53 69.01
N THR A 48 18.45 -44.26 69.33
CA THR A 48 17.54 -43.41 70.09
C THR A 48 16.24 -43.22 69.32
N ALA A 49 15.15 -43.71 69.91
CA ALA A 49 13.81 -43.66 69.38
C ALA A 49 13.37 -42.22 69.04
N GLN A 50 13.21 -41.92 67.75
CA GLN A 50 12.28 -40.88 67.33
C GLN A 50 10.87 -41.47 67.34
N VAL A 51 10.17 -41.21 68.43
CA VAL A 51 8.72 -41.32 68.52
C VAL A 51 8.13 -40.12 67.77
N LYS A 52 7.24 -40.36 66.81
CA LYS A 52 5.95 -39.65 66.68
C LYS A 52 5.02 -40.37 65.66
N PRO A 53 3.69 -40.17 65.78
CA PRO A 53 2.68 -41.20 65.56
C PRO A 53 1.76 -40.93 64.36
N GLY A 54 1.13 -42.02 63.88
CA GLY A 54 -0.31 -42.13 63.59
C GLY A 54 -0.93 -41.30 62.46
N GLU A 55 -1.41 -42.04 61.43
CA GLU A 55 -2.76 -41.99 60.82
C GLU A 55 -3.33 -40.60 60.42
N THR A 56 -3.91 -40.31 59.25
CA THR A 56 -4.69 -41.11 58.30
C THR A 56 -5.07 -40.19 57.11
N GLN A 57 -5.51 -40.84 56.03
CA GLN A 57 -6.53 -40.42 55.06
C GLN A 57 -6.17 -39.67 53.78
N GLU A 58 -6.60 -40.37 52.73
CA GLU A 58 -6.72 -40.12 51.31
C GLU A 58 -7.43 -38.79 50.97
N GLU A 59 -6.94 -38.12 49.94
CA GLU A 59 -7.61 -37.83 48.66
C GLU A 59 -7.10 -36.48 48.13
N GLU A 60 -6.26 -36.51 47.10
CA GLU A 60 -6.06 -35.32 46.27
C GLU A 60 -6.21 -35.65 44.79
N ALA A 61 -6.96 -34.75 44.17
CA ALA A 61 -7.51 -34.82 42.85
C ALA A 61 -6.49 -34.45 41.76
N ASN A 62 -6.77 -35.05 40.62
CA ASN A 62 -6.25 -34.79 39.30
C ASN A 62 -6.28 -33.30 38.88
N SER A 63 -5.16 -32.78 38.38
CA SER A 63 -5.01 -31.94 37.16
C SER A 63 -3.68 -31.17 37.27
N GLY A 64 -2.73 -31.34 36.36
CA GLY A 64 -2.81 -30.77 35.01
C GLY A 64 -1.57 -29.89 34.83
N GLU A 65 -0.47 -30.52 34.43
CA GLU A 65 0.77 -29.85 34.05
C GLU A 65 0.57 -29.04 32.75
N GLU A 66 1.04 -27.80 32.72
CA GLU A 66 1.79 -27.23 31.58
C GLU A 66 2.81 -26.18 32.09
N PRO A 67 3.92 -25.98 31.37
CA PRO A 67 5.22 -25.76 31.98
C PRO A 67 5.64 -24.29 32.07
N PHE A 68 6.21 -23.90 33.21
CA PHE A 68 6.99 -22.66 33.34
C PHE A 68 8.48 -22.97 33.15
N ILE A 69 9.03 -22.58 32.01
CA ILE A 69 10.48 -22.68 31.73
C ILE A 69 11.17 -21.50 32.42
N GLU A 70 11.76 -21.74 33.58
CA GLU A 70 12.71 -20.82 34.21
C GLU A 70 14.14 -21.30 33.94
N THR A 71 14.88 -20.48 33.18
CA THR A 71 16.28 -20.75 32.85
C THR A 71 17.14 -20.36 34.04
N ARG A 72 17.54 -21.33 34.87
CA ARG A 72 18.69 -21.17 35.78
C ARG A 72 19.77 -22.19 35.43
N GLN A 73 20.92 -21.67 35.01
CA GLN A 73 22.16 -22.43 34.85
C GLN A 73 22.72 -22.75 36.24
N ASP A 74 22.65 -24.03 36.64
CA ASP A 74 23.52 -24.56 37.69
C ASP A 74 24.37 -25.69 37.11
N GLY A 75 25.67 -25.39 36.97
CA GLY A 75 26.69 -26.27 36.40
C GLY A 75 27.15 -27.35 37.37
N VAL A 76 26.28 -28.30 37.72
CA VAL A 76 26.66 -29.51 38.46
C VAL A 76 26.16 -30.76 37.73
N SER A 77 27.06 -31.41 36.97
CA SER A 77 26.79 -32.70 36.37
C SER A 77 26.79 -33.80 37.44
N ARG A 78 25.60 -34.24 37.87
CA ARG A 78 25.45 -35.48 38.65
C ARG A 78 25.16 -36.62 37.69
N ARG A 79 26.12 -37.52 37.52
CA ARG A 79 25.98 -38.71 36.67
C ARG A 79 25.19 -39.78 37.43
N PHE A 80 23.94 -39.99 37.03
CA PHE A 80 23.09 -41.05 37.54
C PHE A 80 23.57 -42.41 36.99
N ILE A 81 23.92 -43.33 37.88
CA ILE A 81 24.20 -44.74 37.53
C ILE A 81 23.08 -45.57 38.17
N PRO A 82 22.19 -46.19 37.38
CA PRO A 82 21.12 -47.00 37.93
C PRO A 82 21.68 -48.30 38.53
N PRO A 83 21.14 -48.81 39.64
CA PRO A 83 21.53 -50.12 40.16
C PRO A 83 21.16 -51.21 39.15
N ALA A 84 22.12 -52.07 38.82
CA ALA A 84 21.86 -53.27 38.03
C ALA A 84 20.92 -54.20 38.80
N ARG A 85 19.63 -54.16 38.45
CA ARG A 85 18.64 -55.16 38.89
C ARG A 85 19.05 -56.52 38.33
N MET A 86 19.55 -57.41 39.18
CA MET A 86 19.52 -58.84 38.91
C MET A 86 18.26 -59.42 39.51
N MET A 87 17.42 -59.95 38.62
CA MET A 87 16.12 -60.54 38.90
C MET A 87 16.28 -61.83 39.72
N SER A 88 15.56 -61.90 40.83
CA SER A 88 15.34 -63.16 41.55
C SER A 88 14.32 -64.00 40.78
N THR A 89 14.77 -65.09 40.17
CA THR A 89 13.89 -66.19 39.76
C THR A 89 14.42 -67.50 40.32
N GLU A 90 13.71 -67.97 41.34
CA GLU A 90 13.30 -69.34 41.61
C GLU A 90 14.23 -70.55 41.33
N SER A 91 14.21 -71.42 42.35
CA SER A 91 14.26 -72.88 42.28
C SER A 91 15.60 -73.61 42.50
N ALA A 92 15.69 -74.10 43.74
CA ALA A 92 15.78 -75.51 44.10
C ALA A 92 17.08 -76.31 43.81
N ASN A 93 17.66 -76.72 44.93
CA ASN A 93 18.20 -78.05 45.23
C ASN A 93 19.49 -78.55 44.55
N SER A 94 20.48 -78.73 45.41
CA SER A 94 21.22 -79.98 45.63
C SER A 94 22.08 -80.50 44.48
N PHE A 95 23.40 -80.38 44.62
CA PHE A 95 24.29 -81.56 44.51
C PHE A 95 25.70 -81.25 45.04
N THR A 96 26.14 -82.04 46.01
CA THR A 96 27.54 -82.13 46.47
C THR A 96 28.26 -83.18 45.59
N LEU A 97 29.44 -82.86 45.05
CA LEU A 97 30.32 -83.85 44.43
C LEU A 97 31.71 -83.80 45.09
N ILE A 98 32.14 -84.99 45.48
CA ILE A 98 33.26 -85.40 46.33
C ILE A 98 34.57 -85.54 45.52
N GLY A 99 35.73 -85.31 46.17
CA GLY A 99 37.03 -85.94 45.86
C GLY A 99 38.08 -85.00 45.27
N GLU A 100 38.94 -84.40 46.08
CA GLU A 100 40.30 -84.85 46.49
C GLU A 100 41.43 -84.56 45.48
N ALA A 101 42.20 -83.50 45.75
CA ALA A 101 43.65 -83.46 45.57
C ALA A 101 44.26 -82.28 46.36
N SER A 102 44.77 -82.63 47.54
CA SER A 102 46.03 -82.16 48.16
C SER A 102 46.52 -80.71 47.95
N ASP A 103 46.60 -80.04 49.11
CA ASP A 103 47.54 -78.97 49.50
C ASP A 103 47.24 -77.52 49.09
N GLY A 104 47.02 -76.66 50.10
CA GLY A 104 46.93 -75.21 49.92
C GLY A 104 45.88 -74.47 50.77
N GLY A 105 45.95 -74.58 52.10
CA GLY A 105 45.07 -73.91 53.09
C GLY A 105 45.08 -72.36 53.12
N THR A 106 45.47 -71.71 52.02
CA THR A 106 45.56 -70.25 51.87
C THR A 106 44.30 -69.59 51.32
N MET A 107 43.43 -70.31 50.59
CA MET A 107 42.28 -69.70 49.89
C MET A 107 41.03 -69.54 50.78
N GLU A 108 40.74 -70.51 51.67
CA GLU A 108 39.56 -70.45 52.56
C GLU A 108 39.66 -69.35 53.63
N ASN A 109 40.88 -69.05 54.11
CA ASN A 109 41.11 -68.00 55.10
C ASN A 109 40.97 -66.58 54.51
N LEU A 110 41.34 -66.37 53.25
CA LEU A 110 41.21 -65.07 52.59
C LEU A 110 39.73 -64.75 52.27
N SER A 111 38.98 -65.73 51.78
CA SER A 111 37.55 -65.58 51.45
C SER A 111 36.70 -65.32 52.70
N ARG A 112 36.93 -66.07 53.80
CA ARG A 112 36.27 -65.81 55.08
C ARG A 112 36.62 -64.43 55.63
N ARG A 113 37.88 -64.01 55.52
CA ARG A 113 38.35 -62.70 55.99
C ARG A 113 37.70 -61.55 55.23
N LEU A 114 37.64 -61.62 53.90
CA LEU A 114 37.00 -60.60 53.06
C LEU A 114 35.50 -60.49 53.33
N LYS A 115 34.83 -61.63 53.53
CA LYS A 115 33.40 -61.67 53.85
C LYS A 115 33.12 -61.04 55.22
N VAL A 116 33.90 -61.38 56.25
CA VAL A 116 33.74 -60.82 57.60
C VAL A 116 34.00 -59.32 57.61
N THR A 117 35.04 -58.81 56.93
CA THR A 117 35.31 -57.37 56.88
C THR A 117 34.27 -56.60 56.05
N GLY A 118 33.73 -57.22 54.99
CA GLY A 118 32.65 -56.64 54.19
C GLY A 118 31.35 -56.56 54.99
N ASP A 119 30.96 -57.65 55.64
CA ASP A 119 29.77 -57.70 56.49
C ASP A 119 29.87 -56.64 57.62
N LEU A 120 31.05 -56.46 58.24
CA LEU A 120 31.26 -55.45 59.31
C LEU A 120 31.11 -54.01 58.82
N PHE A 121 31.62 -53.68 57.63
CA PHE A 121 31.44 -52.34 57.06
C PHE A 121 30.00 -52.08 56.61
N ASP A 122 29.32 -53.08 56.06
CA ASP A 122 27.90 -52.98 55.70
C ASP A 122 27.01 -52.78 56.95
N ILE A 123 27.33 -53.44 58.08
CA ILE A 123 26.59 -53.23 59.34
C ILE A 123 26.82 -51.82 59.91
N MET A 124 28.06 -51.34 59.90
CA MET A 124 28.39 -49.98 60.40
C MET A 124 27.77 -48.88 59.53
N SER A 125 27.78 -49.07 58.20
CA SER A 125 27.14 -48.17 57.24
C SER A 125 25.60 -48.28 57.25
N GLY A 126 25.04 -49.41 57.71
CA GLY A 126 23.60 -49.61 57.83
C GLY A 126 22.98 -49.03 59.10
N GLN A 127 23.77 -48.66 60.10
CA GLN A 127 23.30 -48.11 61.38
C GLN A 127 23.62 -46.62 61.60
N THR A 128 24.37 -46.02 60.68
CA THR A 128 24.70 -44.59 60.72
C THR A 128 24.49 -43.97 59.34
N ASP A 129 24.03 -42.72 59.28
CA ASP A 129 23.87 -41.97 58.00
C ASP A 129 25.21 -41.65 57.31
N VAL A 130 26.32 -42.21 57.82
CA VAL A 130 27.66 -42.01 57.31
C VAL A 130 28.19 -43.33 56.75
N ASP A 131 28.56 -43.25 55.49
CA ASP A 131 29.18 -44.29 54.69
C ASP A 131 30.54 -44.72 55.30
N HIS A 132 30.61 -45.96 55.82
CA HIS A 132 31.81 -46.57 56.42
C HIS A 132 32.47 -47.57 55.45
N PRO A 133 33.82 -47.68 55.41
CA PRO A 133 34.78 -47.19 56.40
C PRO A 133 35.38 -45.81 56.14
N LEU A 134 35.72 -45.10 57.22
CA LEU A 134 36.47 -43.85 57.22
C LEU A 134 37.92 -44.08 57.68
N CYS A 135 38.86 -43.27 57.21
CA CYS A 135 40.22 -43.21 57.78
C CYS A 135 40.23 -42.33 59.03
N GLU A 136 41.28 -42.46 59.86
CA GLU A 136 41.50 -41.70 61.10
C GLU A 136 41.25 -40.19 60.91
N GLU A 137 41.88 -39.57 59.91
CA GLU A 137 41.68 -38.14 59.60
C GLU A 137 40.23 -37.79 59.24
N CYS A 138 39.52 -38.68 58.55
CA CYS A 138 38.11 -38.47 58.19
C CYS A 138 37.16 -38.69 59.38
N THR A 139 37.53 -39.57 60.32
CA THR A 139 36.81 -39.78 61.58
C THR A 139 36.99 -38.58 62.50
N ASP A 140 38.21 -38.04 62.64
CA ASP A 140 38.46 -36.83 63.42
C ASP A 140 37.68 -35.63 62.86
N THR A 141 37.70 -35.44 61.53
CA THR A 141 36.91 -34.39 60.89
C THR A 141 35.40 -34.57 61.12
N LEU A 142 34.91 -35.81 61.19
CA LEU A 142 33.52 -36.11 61.49
C LEU A 142 33.18 -35.82 62.96
N LEU A 143 34.07 -36.16 63.90
CA LEU A 143 33.91 -35.86 65.31
C LEU A 143 33.90 -34.35 65.56
N ASP A 144 34.80 -33.59 64.94
CA ASP A 144 34.79 -32.12 64.99
C ASP A 144 33.46 -31.55 64.46
N GLN A 145 32.95 -32.12 63.36
CA GLN A 145 31.63 -31.74 62.83
C GLN A 145 30.50 -32.07 63.81
N LEU A 146 30.52 -33.23 64.45
CA LEU A 146 29.52 -33.62 65.45
C LEU A 146 29.59 -32.76 66.72
N ASP A 147 30.78 -32.40 67.21
CA ASP A 147 30.95 -31.50 68.34
C ASP A 147 30.46 -30.09 68.03
N THR A 148 30.72 -29.59 66.80
CA THR A 148 30.16 -28.31 66.38
C THR A 148 28.63 -28.35 66.31
N GLN A 149 28.05 -29.45 65.81
CA GLN A 149 26.60 -29.65 65.80
C GLN A 149 26.03 -29.71 67.22
N LEU A 150 26.66 -30.46 68.13
CA LEU A 150 26.22 -30.54 69.52
C LEU A 150 26.24 -29.17 70.21
N ASN A 151 27.29 -28.37 70.00
CA ASN A 151 27.38 -27.04 70.60
C ASN A 151 26.31 -26.08 70.02
N VAL A 152 26.02 -26.17 68.72
CA VAL A 152 24.90 -25.41 68.10
C VAL A 152 23.57 -25.83 68.74
N THR A 153 23.30 -27.12 68.84
CA THR A 153 22.06 -27.63 69.45
C THR A 153 21.97 -27.28 70.94
N GLU A 154 23.07 -27.32 71.69
CA GLU A 154 23.09 -26.93 73.10
C GLU A 154 22.79 -25.44 73.27
N ASN A 155 23.36 -24.58 72.41
CA ASN A 155 23.07 -23.15 72.41
C ASN A 155 21.60 -22.88 72.02
N GLU A 156 21.05 -23.58 71.03
CA GLU A 156 19.62 -23.52 70.71
C GLU A 156 18.75 -23.92 71.92
N CYS A 157 19.08 -25.02 72.60
CA CYS A 157 18.40 -25.44 73.83
C CYS A 157 18.50 -24.38 74.94
N GLN A 158 19.67 -23.73 75.11
CA GLN A 158 19.83 -22.65 76.10
C GLN A 158 18.99 -21.42 75.74
N ASN A 159 18.91 -21.06 74.46
CA ASN A 159 18.05 -19.97 73.98
C ASN A 159 16.56 -20.29 74.22
N TYR A 160 16.11 -21.51 73.94
CA TYR A 160 14.74 -21.94 74.23
C TYR A 160 14.43 -21.90 75.74
N LYS A 161 15.35 -22.35 76.59
CA LYS A 161 15.21 -22.25 78.05
C LYS A 161 15.08 -20.80 78.51
N ARG A 162 15.91 -19.91 77.97
CA ARG A 162 15.86 -18.47 78.28
C ARG A 162 14.53 -17.85 77.84
N CYS A 163 14.01 -18.23 76.67
CA CYS A 163 12.68 -17.80 76.23
C CYS A 163 11.57 -18.32 77.15
N LEU A 164 11.66 -19.56 77.64
CA LEU A 164 10.71 -20.12 78.61
C LEU A 164 10.76 -19.39 79.96
N GLU A 165 11.94 -19.10 80.48
CA GLU A 165 12.10 -18.32 81.73
C GLU A 165 11.48 -16.92 81.62
N ILE A 166 11.61 -16.27 80.45
CA ILE A 166 10.98 -14.99 80.19
C ILE A 166 9.45 -15.13 80.17
N LEU A 167 8.92 -16.19 79.55
CA LEU A 167 7.47 -16.47 79.52
C LEU A 167 6.91 -16.80 80.91
N GLU A 168 7.67 -17.51 81.75
CA GLU A 168 7.29 -17.83 83.14
C GLU A 168 7.34 -16.62 84.07
N GLN A 169 8.13 -15.59 83.73
CA GLN A 169 8.24 -14.33 84.49
C GLN A 169 7.24 -13.25 84.07
N MET A 170 6.42 -13.48 83.03
CA MET A 170 5.37 -12.54 82.65
C MET A 170 4.27 -12.50 83.73
N ASN A 171 3.83 -11.30 84.12
CA ASN A 171 2.78 -11.14 85.13
C ASN A 171 1.38 -11.43 84.53
N GLU A 172 0.40 -11.75 85.39
CA GLU A 172 -1.00 -11.96 84.95
C GLU A 172 -1.56 -10.73 84.21
N ASP A 173 -1.19 -9.51 84.62
CA ASP A 173 -1.59 -8.25 83.96
C ASP A 173 -1.11 -8.13 82.50
N ASP A 174 0.08 -8.65 82.18
CA ASP A 174 0.62 -8.65 80.82
C ASP A 174 -0.11 -9.70 79.96
N SER A 175 -0.47 -10.85 80.56
CA SER A 175 -1.28 -11.87 79.89
C SER A 175 -2.69 -11.37 79.57
N GLU A 176 -3.30 -10.55 80.43
CA GLU A 176 -4.62 -9.95 80.17
C GLU A 176 -4.57 -8.90 79.05
N GLN A 177 -3.50 -8.08 79.00
CA GLN A 177 -3.29 -7.13 77.91
C GLN A 177 -3.11 -7.85 76.56
N LEU A 178 -2.28 -8.89 76.51
CA LEU A 178 -2.11 -9.71 75.30
C LEU A 178 -3.43 -10.37 74.89
N GLN A 179 -4.26 -10.83 75.83
CA GLN A 179 -5.57 -11.40 75.49
C GLN A 179 -6.57 -10.37 74.95
N MET A 180 -6.52 -9.12 75.41
CA MET A 180 -7.32 -8.04 74.82
C MET A 180 -6.85 -7.70 73.41
N GLU A 181 -5.54 -7.59 73.21
CA GLU A 181 -4.94 -7.32 71.90
C GLU A 181 -5.26 -8.45 70.90
N LEU A 182 -5.21 -9.71 71.33
CA LEU A 182 -5.59 -10.86 70.50
C LEU A 182 -7.07 -10.80 70.09
N LYS A 183 -7.97 -10.35 70.97
CA LYS A 183 -9.38 -10.16 70.64
C LYS A 183 -9.60 -9.00 69.66
N GLU A 184 -8.87 -7.90 69.84
CA GLU A 184 -8.94 -6.76 68.93
C GLU A 184 -8.43 -7.12 67.52
N LEU A 185 -7.29 -7.83 67.46
CA LEU A 185 -6.73 -8.34 66.21
C LEU A 185 -7.65 -9.36 65.53
N ALA A 186 -8.33 -10.22 66.30
CA ALA A 186 -9.29 -11.17 65.71
C ALA A 186 -10.52 -10.47 65.10
N LEU A 187 -11.01 -9.37 65.71
CA LEU A 187 -12.09 -8.57 65.14
C LEU A 187 -11.64 -7.80 63.90
N GLU A 188 -10.40 -7.32 63.91
CA GLU A 188 -9.77 -6.66 62.76
C GLU A 188 -9.58 -7.64 61.59
N GLU A 189 -9.09 -8.85 61.87
CA GLU A 189 -8.93 -9.93 60.90
C GLU A 189 -10.25 -10.27 60.21
N GLU A 190 -11.33 -10.47 60.99
CA GLU A 190 -12.66 -10.74 60.45
C GLU A 190 -13.16 -9.60 59.55
N ARG A 191 -12.93 -8.33 59.95
CA ARG A 191 -13.32 -7.17 59.13
C ARG A 191 -12.54 -7.14 57.82
N LEU A 192 -11.23 -7.38 57.87
CA LEU A 192 -10.37 -7.40 56.70
C LEU A 192 -10.73 -8.54 55.75
N ILE A 193 -11.10 -9.72 56.27
CA ILE A 193 -11.57 -10.85 55.46
C ILE A 193 -12.84 -10.46 54.70
N GLN A 194 -13.81 -9.82 55.35
CA GLN A 194 -15.04 -9.35 54.68
C GLN A 194 -14.75 -8.32 53.59
N GLU A 195 -13.86 -7.36 53.86
CA GLU A 195 -13.45 -6.38 52.86
C GLU A 195 -12.75 -7.05 51.66
N LEU A 196 -11.91 -8.06 51.92
CA LEU A 196 -11.20 -8.82 50.88
C LEU A 196 -12.17 -9.62 50.01
N GLU A 197 -13.17 -10.28 50.61
CA GLU A 197 -14.23 -10.98 49.87
C GLU A 197 -15.04 -10.04 48.97
N ASP A 198 -15.37 -8.84 49.45
CA ASP A 198 -16.11 -7.86 48.66
C ASP A 198 -15.27 -7.31 47.52
N VAL A 199 -13.97 -7.08 47.74
CA VAL A 199 -13.02 -6.71 46.69
C VAL A 199 -12.88 -7.83 45.65
N GLU A 200 -12.83 -9.09 46.07
CA GLU A 200 -12.77 -10.23 45.14
C GLU A 200 -14.03 -10.37 44.29
N LYS A 201 -15.22 -10.22 44.88
CA LYS A 201 -16.49 -10.19 44.14
C LYS A 201 -16.51 -9.05 43.13
N ASN A 202 -16.09 -7.86 43.54
CA ASN A 202 -15.98 -6.71 42.65
C ASN A 202 -14.98 -6.96 41.52
N ARG A 203 -13.83 -7.59 41.81
CA ARG A 203 -12.82 -7.96 40.80
C ARG A 203 -13.39 -8.92 39.76
N GLN A 204 -14.18 -9.90 40.17
CA GLN A 204 -14.85 -10.84 39.26
C GLN A 204 -15.84 -10.11 38.34
N ILE A 205 -16.70 -9.25 38.90
CA ILE A 205 -17.67 -8.47 38.12
C ILE A 205 -16.96 -7.55 37.12
N VAL A 206 -15.89 -6.89 37.53
CA VAL A 206 -15.10 -6.02 36.65
C VAL A 206 -14.43 -6.83 35.54
N ALA A 207 -13.90 -8.02 35.83
CA ALA A 207 -13.30 -8.90 34.83
C ALA A 207 -14.32 -9.34 33.77
N GLU A 208 -15.52 -9.76 34.18
CA GLU A 208 -16.60 -10.13 33.25
C GLU A 208 -17.04 -8.95 32.37
N ASN A 209 -17.13 -7.75 32.95
CA ASN A 209 -17.49 -6.56 32.19
C ASN A 209 -16.39 -6.16 31.21
N LEU A 210 -15.13 -6.32 31.60
CA LEU A 210 -13.98 -6.04 30.73
C LEU A 210 -13.95 -6.99 29.52
N GLU A 211 -14.24 -8.28 29.71
CA GLU A 211 -14.35 -9.24 28.62
C GLU A 211 -15.48 -8.91 27.65
N LYS A 212 -16.66 -8.53 28.16
CA LYS A 212 -17.79 -8.08 27.31
C LYS A 212 -17.43 -6.84 26.49
N VAL A 213 -16.80 -5.85 27.11
CA VAL A 213 -16.39 -4.62 26.42
C VAL A 213 -15.31 -4.90 25.38
N GLN A 214 -14.36 -5.81 25.66
CA GLN A 214 -13.35 -6.23 24.67
C GLN A 214 -13.99 -6.91 23.46
N ALA A 215 -14.93 -7.83 23.68
CA ALA A 215 -15.65 -8.49 22.58
C ALA A 215 -16.47 -7.49 21.74
N GLU A 216 -17.10 -6.49 22.38
CA GLU A 216 -17.80 -5.42 21.68
C GLU A 216 -16.85 -4.53 20.87
N ALA A 217 -15.67 -4.20 21.41
CA ALA A 217 -14.66 -3.42 20.73
C ALA A 217 -14.13 -4.15 19.48
N GLU A 218 -13.80 -5.44 19.59
CA GLU A 218 -13.35 -6.25 18.45
C GLU A 218 -14.42 -6.34 17.35
N ARG A 219 -15.69 -6.44 17.72
CA ARG A 219 -16.80 -6.43 16.77
C ARG A 219 -16.89 -5.08 16.04
N LEU A 220 -16.78 -3.97 16.77
CA LEU A 220 -16.81 -2.62 16.19
C LEU A 220 -15.63 -2.38 15.25
N ASP A 221 -14.43 -2.85 15.60
CA ASP A 221 -13.23 -2.75 14.74
C ASP A 221 -13.43 -3.50 13.42
N GLN A 222 -14.09 -4.67 13.44
CA GLN A 222 -14.42 -5.42 12.23
C GLN A 222 -15.44 -4.68 11.36
N GLU A 223 -16.47 -4.09 11.97
CA GLU A 223 -17.48 -3.27 11.27
C GLU A 223 -16.84 -2.02 10.67
N GLU A 224 -15.95 -1.34 11.38
CA GLU A 224 -15.21 -0.19 10.86
C GLU A 224 -14.32 -0.58 9.67
N ALA A 225 -13.60 -1.70 9.76
CA ALA A 225 -12.77 -2.20 8.67
C ALA A 225 -13.59 -2.61 7.43
N GLN A 226 -14.83 -3.06 7.61
CA GLN A 226 -15.75 -3.30 6.50
C GLN A 226 -16.20 -1.97 5.88
N TYR A 227 -16.64 -1.03 6.71
CA TYR A 227 -17.07 0.29 6.27
C TYR A 227 -15.96 1.05 5.51
N GLN A 228 -14.72 1.01 6.00
CA GLN A 228 -13.57 1.64 5.35
C GLN A 228 -13.30 1.05 3.95
N ARG A 229 -13.51 -0.27 3.77
CA ARG A 229 -13.39 -0.93 2.46
C ARG A 229 -14.48 -0.45 1.50
N GLU A 230 -15.73 -0.47 1.93
CA GLU A 230 -16.86 0.02 1.14
C GLU A 230 -16.67 1.50 0.77
N TYR A 231 -16.27 2.34 1.72
CA TYR A 231 -15.98 3.75 1.48
C TYR A 231 -14.87 3.94 0.44
N SER A 232 -13.81 3.14 0.50
CA SER A 232 -12.71 3.18 -0.46
C SER A 232 -13.18 2.78 -1.87
N GLU A 233 -14.05 1.77 -1.98
CA GLU A 233 -14.65 1.37 -3.25
C GLU A 233 -15.55 2.46 -3.84
N PHE A 234 -16.43 3.06 -3.03
CA PHE A 234 -17.25 4.20 -3.45
C PHE A 234 -16.39 5.38 -3.87
N LYS A 235 -15.29 5.65 -3.15
CA LYS A 235 -14.37 6.74 -3.49
C LYS A 235 -13.68 6.48 -4.84
N ARG A 236 -13.27 5.24 -5.11
CA ARG A 236 -12.73 4.85 -6.42
C ARG A 236 -13.74 5.06 -7.53
N GLN A 237 -14.97 4.61 -7.36
CA GLN A 237 -16.05 4.81 -8.34
C GLN A 237 -16.32 6.29 -8.58
N GLN A 238 -16.31 7.12 -7.53
CA GLN A 238 -16.48 8.57 -7.66
C GLN A 238 -15.37 9.18 -8.52
N LEU A 239 -14.12 8.78 -8.32
CA LEU A 239 -12.99 9.27 -9.09
C LEU A 239 -13.06 8.85 -10.56
N GLU A 240 -13.45 7.60 -10.83
CA GLU A 240 -13.65 7.09 -12.20
C GLU A 240 -14.72 7.89 -12.94
N LEU A 241 -15.86 8.16 -12.29
CA LEU A 241 -16.93 8.97 -12.87
C LEU A 241 -16.51 10.43 -13.11
N ASP A 242 -15.70 11.00 -12.22
CA ASP A 242 -15.17 12.36 -12.38
C ASP A 242 -14.20 12.45 -13.57
N ASP A 243 -13.35 11.43 -13.77
CA ASP A 243 -12.47 11.35 -14.93
C ASP A 243 -13.25 11.15 -16.24
N GLU A 244 -14.30 10.33 -16.24
CA GLU A 244 -15.21 10.18 -17.38
C GLU A 244 -15.93 11.50 -17.71
N LEU A 245 -16.43 12.19 -16.70
CA LEU A 245 -17.09 13.49 -16.85
C LEU A 245 -16.14 14.50 -17.49
N LYS A 246 -14.92 14.64 -16.96
CA LYS A 246 -13.89 15.51 -17.53
C LYS A 246 -13.54 15.13 -18.98
N SER A 247 -13.48 13.84 -19.29
CA SER A 247 -13.23 13.36 -20.65
C SER A 247 -14.32 13.83 -21.61
N VAL A 248 -15.59 13.66 -21.23
CA VAL A 248 -16.74 14.09 -22.04
C VAL A 248 -16.78 15.61 -22.19
N GLU A 249 -16.52 16.37 -21.13
CA GLU A 249 -16.43 17.84 -21.19
C GLU A 249 -15.34 18.29 -22.17
N ASN A 250 -14.18 17.63 -22.17
CA ASN A 250 -13.11 17.92 -23.11
C ASN A 250 -13.51 17.62 -24.56
N GLN A 251 -14.22 16.51 -24.80
CA GLN A 251 -14.74 16.18 -26.13
C GLN A 251 -15.78 17.22 -26.59
N MET A 252 -16.70 17.62 -25.71
CA MET A 252 -17.68 18.66 -26.00
C MET A 252 -17.00 19.99 -26.34
N ARG A 253 -15.98 20.39 -25.56
CA ARG A 253 -15.20 21.59 -25.82
C ARG A 253 -14.46 21.52 -27.15
N TYR A 254 -13.88 20.36 -27.48
CA TYR A 254 -13.22 20.15 -28.77
C TYR A 254 -14.22 20.30 -29.92
N ALA A 255 -15.37 19.63 -29.84
CA ALA A 255 -16.42 19.72 -30.84
C ALA A 255 -16.93 21.15 -31.01
N GLN A 256 -17.16 21.87 -29.90
CA GLN A 256 -17.57 23.27 -29.92
C GLN A 256 -16.52 24.15 -30.61
N MET A 257 -15.24 23.93 -30.33
CA MET A 257 -14.16 24.70 -30.92
C MET A 257 -14.01 24.43 -32.44
N GLN A 258 -14.24 23.19 -32.88
CA GLN A 258 -14.29 22.87 -34.31
C GLN A 258 -15.51 23.50 -34.98
N LEU A 259 -16.67 23.45 -34.32
CA LEU A 259 -17.89 24.10 -34.79
C LEU A 259 -17.68 25.61 -34.93
N ASP A 260 -17.03 26.26 -33.96
CA ASP A 260 -16.70 27.68 -34.02
C ASP A 260 -15.71 28.01 -35.14
N LYS A 261 -14.74 27.12 -35.41
CA LYS A 261 -13.83 27.26 -36.57
C LYS A 261 -14.62 27.18 -37.88
N LEU A 262 -15.49 26.18 -38.03
CA LEU A 262 -16.32 26.00 -39.23
C LEU A 262 -17.28 27.18 -39.44
N LYS A 263 -17.88 27.68 -38.36
CA LYS A 263 -18.72 28.88 -38.38
C LYS A 263 -17.96 30.12 -38.83
N LYS A 264 -16.72 30.30 -38.37
CA LYS A 264 -15.85 31.43 -38.78
C LYS A 264 -15.39 31.29 -40.23
N THR A 265 -15.19 30.07 -40.73
CA THR A 265 -14.84 29.82 -42.12
C THR A 265 -16.07 29.88 -43.03
N ASN A 266 -16.49 31.09 -43.37
CA ASN A 266 -17.47 31.25 -44.44
C ASN A 266 -16.80 30.90 -45.79
N VAL A 267 -17.26 29.82 -46.42
CA VAL A 267 -16.76 29.30 -47.70
C VAL A 267 -16.72 30.39 -48.78
N PHE A 268 -17.70 31.29 -48.80
CA PHE A 268 -17.76 32.37 -49.78
C PHE A 268 -16.68 33.45 -49.54
N ASN A 269 -16.45 33.84 -48.28
CA ASN A 269 -15.38 34.79 -47.95
C ASN A 269 -13.99 34.17 -48.12
N ALA A 270 -13.86 32.86 -47.91
CA ALA A 270 -12.61 32.14 -48.14
C ALA A 270 -12.28 31.97 -49.63
N THR A 271 -13.31 31.86 -50.49
CA THR A 271 -13.13 31.63 -51.93
C THR A 271 -13.06 32.93 -52.73
N PHE A 272 -13.76 33.98 -52.31
CA PHE A 272 -13.81 35.28 -52.99
C PHE A 272 -13.51 36.43 -52.02
N HIS A 273 -12.23 36.68 -51.79
CA HIS A 273 -11.79 37.77 -50.93
C HIS A 273 -11.82 39.11 -51.68
N ILE A 274 -12.92 39.86 -51.53
CA ILE A 274 -13.03 41.23 -52.04
C ILE A 274 -12.46 42.22 -51.01
N TRP A 275 -11.45 42.97 -51.41
CA TRP A 275 -10.81 44.02 -50.59
C TRP A 275 -10.55 45.28 -51.41
N HIS A 276 -9.82 46.23 -50.83
CA HIS A 276 -9.36 47.43 -51.54
C HIS A 276 -7.86 47.62 -51.36
N SER A 277 -7.19 48.02 -52.43
CA SER A 277 -5.77 48.39 -52.42
C SER A 277 -5.66 49.83 -52.93
N GLY A 278 -5.64 50.79 -51.99
CA GLY A 278 -5.73 52.21 -52.28
C GLY A 278 -7.00 52.60 -53.06
N GLN A 279 -6.82 53.05 -54.30
CA GLN A 279 -7.91 53.45 -55.19
C GLN A 279 -8.55 52.28 -55.95
N PHE A 280 -7.94 51.10 -55.95
CA PHE A 280 -8.45 49.90 -56.63
C PHE A 280 -9.33 49.05 -55.70
N GLY A 281 -10.35 48.43 -56.27
CA GLY A 281 -10.98 47.23 -55.68
C GLY A 281 -10.18 46.00 -56.09
N THR A 282 -9.96 45.06 -55.15
CA THR A 282 -9.27 43.81 -55.41
C THR A 282 -10.19 42.61 -55.14
N ILE A 283 -10.08 41.57 -55.96
CA ILE A 283 -10.76 40.29 -55.76
C ILE A 283 -9.73 39.17 -55.87
N ASN A 284 -9.58 38.35 -54.82
CA ASN A 284 -8.55 37.29 -54.75
C ASN A 284 -7.14 37.80 -55.12
N ASN A 285 -6.81 39.01 -54.64
CA ASN A 285 -5.57 39.75 -54.91
C ASN A 285 -5.39 40.34 -56.32
N PHE A 286 -6.35 40.17 -57.25
CA PHE A 286 -6.30 40.82 -58.56
C PHE A 286 -6.92 42.22 -58.50
N ARG A 287 -6.21 43.24 -59.01
CA ARG A 287 -6.69 44.62 -59.08
C ARG A 287 -7.64 44.82 -60.26
N LEU A 288 -8.85 45.27 -59.95
CA LEU A 288 -9.87 45.56 -60.94
C LEU A 288 -9.89 47.07 -61.23
N GLY A 289 -9.12 47.47 -62.24
CA GLY A 289 -9.03 48.85 -62.71
C GLY A 289 -7.64 49.21 -63.20
N ARG A 290 -7.48 50.43 -63.70
CA ARG A 290 -6.22 50.98 -64.19
C ARG A 290 -6.12 52.44 -63.81
N LEU A 291 -4.91 52.89 -63.45
CA LEU A 291 -4.64 54.31 -63.23
C LEU A 291 -3.45 54.75 -64.10
N PRO A 292 -3.37 56.04 -64.49
CA PRO A 292 -2.24 56.56 -65.24
C PRO A 292 -0.90 56.39 -64.51
N SER A 293 -0.92 56.45 -63.17
CA SER A 293 0.25 56.27 -62.31
C SER A 293 0.66 54.82 -62.08
N VAL A 294 -0.29 53.88 -62.19
CA VAL A 294 -0.07 52.44 -61.98
C VAL A 294 -0.79 51.67 -63.08
N PRO A 295 -0.11 51.40 -64.22
CA PRO A 295 -0.70 50.67 -65.33
C PRO A 295 -0.80 49.18 -64.99
N VAL A 296 -1.98 48.75 -64.53
CA VAL A 296 -2.29 47.34 -64.30
C VAL A 296 -2.36 46.61 -65.65
N GLU A 297 -1.80 45.40 -65.70
CA GLU A 297 -1.80 44.56 -66.89
C GLU A 297 -3.21 44.04 -67.20
N TRP A 298 -3.58 43.97 -68.48
CA TRP A 298 -4.90 43.50 -68.88
C TRP A 298 -5.19 42.06 -68.46
N ASN A 299 -4.17 41.21 -68.38
CA ASN A 299 -4.31 39.84 -67.87
C ASN A 299 -4.81 39.81 -66.41
N GLU A 300 -4.34 40.73 -65.57
CA GLU A 300 -4.77 40.86 -64.17
C GLU A 300 -6.23 41.37 -64.10
N ILE A 301 -6.58 42.35 -64.92
CA ILE A 301 -7.95 42.90 -65.02
C ILE A 301 -8.93 41.82 -65.53
N ASN A 302 -8.53 41.06 -66.55
CA ASN A 302 -9.31 39.97 -67.13
C ASN A 302 -9.53 38.84 -66.11
N ALA A 303 -8.48 38.48 -65.35
CA ALA A 303 -8.60 37.53 -64.25
C ALA A 303 -9.56 38.05 -63.15
N ALA A 304 -9.45 39.33 -62.78
CA ALA A 304 -10.37 39.96 -61.83
C ALA A 304 -11.83 39.93 -62.31
N TRP A 305 -12.08 40.23 -63.59
CA TRP A 305 -13.41 40.09 -64.20
C TRP A 305 -13.91 38.65 -64.18
N GLY A 306 -13.05 37.69 -64.48
CA GLY A 306 -13.38 36.27 -64.38
C GLY A 306 -13.83 35.83 -63.00
N GLN A 307 -13.08 36.25 -61.97
CA GLN A 307 -13.44 36.00 -60.58
C GLN A 307 -14.76 36.69 -60.20
N THR A 308 -15.00 37.90 -60.73
CA THR A 308 -16.22 38.68 -60.48
C THR A 308 -17.45 38.03 -61.11
N VAL A 309 -17.32 37.49 -62.34
CA VAL A 309 -18.37 36.73 -63.02
C VAL A 309 -18.66 35.43 -62.30
N LEU A 310 -17.62 34.70 -61.89
CA LEU A 310 -17.76 33.45 -61.14
C LEU A 310 -18.46 33.68 -59.80
N LEU A 311 -18.11 34.77 -59.10
CA LEU A 311 -18.77 35.17 -57.86
C LEU A 311 -20.27 35.42 -58.08
N LEU A 312 -20.63 36.24 -59.08
CA LEU A 312 -22.04 36.56 -59.34
C LEU A 312 -22.83 35.32 -59.79
N HIS A 313 -22.21 34.44 -60.59
CA HIS A 313 -22.80 33.16 -60.97
C HIS A 313 -23.01 32.24 -59.76
N ALA A 314 -22.04 32.13 -58.85
CA ALA A 314 -22.16 31.34 -57.64
C ALA A 314 -23.24 31.90 -56.68
N LEU A 315 -23.34 33.22 -56.55
CA LEU A 315 -24.38 33.89 -55.78
C LEU A 315 -25.77 33.66 -56.37
N ALA A 316 -25.93 33.83 -57.68
CA ALA A 316 -27.18 33.60 -58.38
C ALA A 316 -27.63 32.13 -58.26
N ASN A 317 -26.71 31.18 -58.44
CA ASN A 317 -27.00 29.75 -58.29
C ASN A 317 -27.40 29.39 -56.86
N LYS A 318 -26.76 29.97 -55.84
CA LYS A 318 -27.14 29.77 -54.43
C LYS A 318 -28.53 30.32 -54.10
N MET A 319 -28.93 31.43 -54.73
CA MET A 319 -30.28 31.98 -54.61
C MET A 319 -31.31 31.29 -55.50
N GLY A 320 -30.89 30.42 -56.42
CA GLY A 320 -31.77 29.87 -57.45
C GLY A 320 -32.25 30.91 -58.48
N LEU A 321 -31.57 32.07 -58.59
CA LEU A 321 -31.94 33.15 -59.49
C LEU A 321 -31.49 32.84 -60.91
N LYS A 322 -32.43 32.92 -61.87
CA LYS A 322 -32.13 32.93 -63.30
C LYS A 322 -32.30 34.33 -63.85
N PHE A 323 -31.23 34.88 -64.40
CA PHE A 323 -31.24 36.19 -65.06
C PHE A 323 -32.11 36.19 -66.32
N GLN A 324 -32.78 37.30 -66.59
CA GLN A 324 -33.81 37.39 -67.63
C GLN A 324 -33.26 37.72 -69.02
N ARG A 325 -32.18 38.51 -69.10
CA ARG A 325 -31.64 39.04 -70.37
C ARG A 325 -30.31 38.42 -70.79
N TYR A 326 -29.47 38.06 -69.83
CA TYR A 326 -28.12 37.58 -70.07
C TYR A 326 -27.83 36.31 -69.27
N ARG A 327 -27.00 35.43 -69.81
CA ARG A 327 -26.44 34.28 -69.09
C ARG A 327 -24.96 34.54 -68.81
N LEU A 328 -24.54 34.36 -67.56
CA LEU A 328 -23.15 34.47 -67.14
C LEU A 328 -22.41 33.16 -67.46
N VAL A 329 -21.30 33.24 -68.19
CA VAL A 329 -20.43 32.09 -68.47
C VAL A 329 -19.04 32.36 -67.89
N PRO A 330 -18.74 31.82 -66.68
CA PRO A 330 -17.41 31.97 -66.10
C PRO A 330 -16.40 31.10 -66.87
N TYR A 331 -15.43 31.74 -67.52
CA TYR A 331 -14.39 31.08 -68.32
C TYR A 331 -13.00 31.62 -67.96
N GLY A 332 -12.70 31.67 -66.66
CA GLY A 332 -11.43 32.20 -66.14
C GLY A 332 -11.17 33.63 -66.60
N ASN A 333 -9.97 33.88 -67.13
CA ASN A 333 -9.57 35.18 -67.66
C ASN A 333 -10.29 35.59 -68.96
N HIS A 334 -11.04 34.70 -69.61
CA HIS A 334 -11.80 35.03 -70.83
C HIS A 334 -13.31 34.86 -70.61
N SER A 335 -13.79 35.26 -69.44
CA SER A 335 -15.22 35.20 -69.11
C SER A 335 -16.06 36.11 -70.01
N TYR A 336 -17.30 35.69 -70.30
CA TYR A 336 -18.20 36.40 -71.19
C TYR A 336 -19.66 36.23 -70.79
N LEU A 337 -20.55 37.05 -71.36
CA LEU A 337 -22.00 36.92 -71.23
C LEU A 337 -22.62 36.56 -72.58
N GLU A 338 -23.67 35.78 -72.53
CA GLU A 338 -24.49 35.46 -73.70
C GLU A 338 -25.83 36.18 -73.58
N SER A 339 -26.27 36.86 -74.63
CA SER A 339 -27.62 37.43 -74.69
C SER A 339 -28.65 36.32 -74.92
N LEU A 340 -29.70 36.28 -74.11
CA LEU A 340 -30.79 35.32 -74.28
C LEU A 340 -31.70 35.67 -75.46
N THR A 341 -31.72 36.94 -75.88
CA THR A 341 -32.49 37.43 -77.03
C THR A 341 -31.74 37.26 -78.35
N ASP A 342 -30.41 37.21 -78.32
CA ASP A 342 -29.56 37.10 -79.51
C ASP A 342 -28.41 36.13 -79.22
N LYS A 343 -28.60 34.86 -79.60
CA LYS A 343 -27.62 33.79 -79.41
C LYS A 343 -26.30 34.02 -80.15
N SER A 344 -26.26 34.92 -81.15
CA SER A 344 -25.04 35.22 -81.89
C SER A 344 -24.19 36.30 -81.22
N LYS A 345 -24.70 36.94 -80.16
CA LYS A 345 -24.05 38.07 -79.50
C LYS A 345 -23.32 37.62 -78.24
N GLU A 346 -22.05 37.28 -78.41
CA GLU A 346 -21.11 37.08 -77.31
C GLU A 346 -20.61 38.43 -76.81
N LEU A 347 -20.71 38.65 -75.50
CA LEU A 347 -20.30 39.87 -74.82
C LEU A 347 -19.06 39.55 -73.95
N PRO A 348 -17.85 39.67 -74.50
CA PRO A 348 -16.62 39.34 -73.77
C PRO A 348 -16.34 40.37 -72.66
N LEU A 349 -16.09 39.88 -71.45
CA LEU A 349 -15.62 40.67 -70.30
C LEU A 349 -14.09 40.63 -70.14
N TYR A 350 -13.38 40.46 -71.25
CA TYR A 350 -11.92 40.51 -71.29
C TYR A 350 -11.48 41.44 -72.40
N CYS A 351 -10.27 41.99 -72.26
CA CYS A 351 -9.62 42.71 -73.34
C CYS A 351 -8.14 42.37 -73.47
N SER A 352 -7.64 42.31 -74.70
CA SER A 352 -6.28 41.90 -75.04
C SER A 352 -5.25 43.04 -74.96
N GLY A 353 -5.66 44.25 -74.56
CA GLY A 353 -4.79 45.42 -74.49
C GLY A 353 -4.52 46.09 -75.85
N GLY A 354 -4.29 47.40 -75.83
CA GLY A 354 -4.10 48.24 -77.02
C GLY A 354 -4.60 49.68 -76.80
N LEU A 355 -4.39 50.59 -77.76
CA LEU A 355 -4.94 51.95 -77.69
C LEU A 355 -6.46 51.91 -77.77
N ARG A 356 -7.12 52.57 -76.81
CA ARG A 356 -8.57 52.71 -76.62
C ARG A 356 -9.41 52.95 -77.89
N PHE A 357 -8.80 53.57 -78.90
CA PHE A 357 -9.43 53.97 -80.15
C PHE A 357 -9.68 52.79 -81.12
N PHE A 358 -8.95 51.68 -80.98
CA PHE A 358 -9.08 50.49 -81.83
C PHE A 358 -10.02 49.43 -81.25
N TRP A 359 -10.72 49.76 -80.15
CA TRP A 359 -11.51 48.80 -79.40
C TRP A 359 -12.94 48.80 -79.90
N ASP A 360 -13.48 47.61 -80.15
CA ASP A 360 -14.90 47.43 -80.41
C ASP A 360 -15.70 47.73 -79.14
N ASN A 361 -16.91 48.26 -79.28
CA ASN A 361 -17.80 48.60 -78.17
C ASN A 361 -18.25 47.36 -77.38
N LYS A 362 -17.91 46.13 -77.83
CA LYS A 362 -18.31 44.86 -77.22
C LYS A 362 -17.97 44.75 -75.74
N PHE A 363 -16.79 45.21 -75.31
CA PHE A 363 -16.39 45.18 -73.89
C PHE A 363 -17.25 46.12 -73.04
N ASP A 364 -17.54 47.32 -73.54
CA ASP A 364 -18.43 48.27 -72.85
C ASP A 364 -19.87 47.75 -72.78
N HIS A 365 -20.37 47.11 -73.83
CA HIS A 365 -21.67 46.44 -73.81
C HIS A 365 -21.69 45.26 -72.83
N ALA A 366 -20.61 44.49 -72.73
CA ALA A 366 -20.48 43.41 -71.77
C ALA A 366 -20.50 43.89 -70.33
N MET A 367 -19.79 44.99 -70.01
CA MET A 367 -19.81 45.59 -68.68
C MET A 367 -21.19 46.15 -68.31
N VAL A 368 -21.91 46.75 -69.27
CA VAL A 368 -23.29 47.22 -69.04
C VAL A 368 -24.25 46.04 -68.84
N ALA A 369 -24.11 44.97 -69.63
CA ALA A 369 -24.88 43.74 -69.46
C ALA A 369 -24.58 43.07 -68.11
N PHE A 370 -23.33 43.12 -67.64
CA PHE A 370 -22.97 42.66 -66.31
C PHE A 370 -23.61 43.52 -65.21
N LEU A 371 -23.58 44.85 -65.36
CA LEU A 371 -24.22 45.77 -64.41
C LEU A 371 -25.74 45.51 -64.31
N ASP A 372 -26.37 45.18 -65.43
CA ASP A 372 -27.75 44.75 -65.48
C ASP A 372 -28.00 43.45 -64.67
N CYS A 373 -27.13 42.43 -64.80
CA CYS A 373 -27.20 41.24 -63.96
C CYS A 373 -27.04 41.58 -62.46
N VAL A 374 -26.14 42.50 -62.11
CA VAL A 374 -25.97 42.93 -60.70
C VAL A 374 -27.21 43.69 -60.20
N GLN A 375 -27.88 44.46 -61.06
CA GLN A 375 -29.14 45.14 -60.73
C GLN A 375 -30.29 44.14 -60.53
N GLN A 376 -30.43 43.13 -61.39
CA GLN A 376 -31.41 42.04 -61.19
C GLN A 376 -31.13 41.28 -59.89
N PHE A 377 -29.86 41.02 -59.59
CA PHE A 377 -29.46 40.43 -58.32
C PHE A 377 -29.83 41.32 -57.12
N LYS A 378 -29.61 42.64 -57.23
CA LYS A 378 -30.01 43.61 -56.20
C LYS A 378 -31.52 43.57 -55.94
N GLU A 379 -32.33 43.58 -56.99
CA GLU A 379 -33.79 43.57 -56.85
C GLU A 379 -34.30 42.30 -56.14
N GLU A 380 -33.69 41.15 -56.41
CA GLU A 380 -34.03 39.89 -55.72
C GLU A 380 -33.57 39.88 -54.25
N VAL A 381 -32.41 40.46 -53.95
CA VAL A 381 -31.94 40.65 -52.57
C VAL A 381 -32.89 41.58 -51.80
N GLU A 382 -33.34 42.67 -52.41
CA GLU A 382 -34.22 43.67 -51.80
C GLU A 382 -35.67 43.19 -51.63
N LYS A 383 -36.15 42.25 -52.45
CA LYS A 383 -37.46 41.59 -52.29
C LYS A 383 -37.56 40.80 -50.98
N GLY A 384 -36.44 40.30 -50.45
CA GLY A 384 -36.39 39.49 -49.23
C GLY A 384 -36.49 40.30 -47.93
N GLU A 385 -35.95 41.53 -47.89
CA GLU A 385 -35.93 42.39 -46.70
C GLU A 385 -36.03 43.88 -47.07
N THR A 386 -37.11 44.54 -46.64
CA THR A 386 -37.42 45.96 -46.94
C THR A 386 -36.45 46.99 -46.36
N ARG A 387 -35.44 46.57 -45.57
CA ARG A 387 -34.46 47.45 -44.91
C ARG A 387 -33.02 47.28 -45.40
N PHE A 388 -32.72 46.28 -46.23
CA PHE A 388 -31.37 46.10 -46.78
C PHE A 388 -31.32 46.70 -48.18
N CYS A 389 -30.42 47.67 -48.39
CA CYS A 389 -30.19 48.27 -49.70
C CYS A 389 -28.70 48.26 -49.98
N LEU A 390 -28.31 47.92 -51.20
CA LEU A 390 -26.90 48.02 -51.60
C LEU A 390 -26.46 49.50 -51.56
N PRO A 391 -25.25 49.80 -51.04
CA PRO A 391 -24.83 51.17 -50.74
C PRO A 391 -24.71 52.06 -51.98
N TYR A 392 -24.44 51.49 -53.16
CA TYR A 392 -24.32 52.22 -54.41
C TYR A 392 -25.48 51.91 -55.36
N ARG A 393 -26.16 52.95 -55.86
CA ARG A 393 -27.22 52.80 -56.87
C ARG A 393 -26.64 52.59 -58.26
N MET A 394 -27.30 51.77 -59.07
CA MET A 394 -26.85 51.41 -60.42
C MET A 394 -27.89 51.92 -61.43
N ASP A 395 -27.49 52.81 -62.33
CA ASP A 395 -28.28 53.27 -63.47
C ASP A 395 -27.86 52.44 -64.70
N VAL A 396 -28.63 51.38 -64.96
CA VAL A 396 -28.36 50.41 -66.04
C VAL A 396 -28.52 51.06 -67.42
N GLU A 397 -29.48 51.98 -67.59
CA GLU A 397 -29.74 52.66 -68.86
C GLU A 397 -28.55 53.52 -69.31
N LYS A 398 -27.90 54.18 -68.34
CA LYS A 398 -26.72 55.02 -68.61
C LYS A 398 -25.40 54.27 -68.45
N GLY A 399 -25.41 53.08 -67.85
CA GLY A 399 -24.21 52.32 -67.50
C GLY A 399 -23.36 53.04 -66.45
N LYS A 400 -24.01 53.65 -65.46
CA LYS A 400 -23.35 54.46 -64.42
C LYS A 400 -23.67 53.93 -63.02
N ILE A 401 -22.72 54.08 -62.10
CA ILE A 401 -22.87 53.76 -60.69
C ILE A 401 -22.81 55.06 -59.89
N GLU A 402 -23.83 55.30 -59.08
CA GLU A 402 -24.00 56.51 -58.28
C GLU A 402 -23.53 56.29 -56.85
N ASP A 403 -22.73 57.23 -56.36
CA ASP A 403 -22.31 57.32 -54.96
C ASP A 403 -23.37 58.04 -54.12
N THR A 404 -24.39 57.30 -53.68
CA THR A 404 -25.53 57.83 -52.92
C THR A 404 -25.17 58.28 -51.50
N GLY A 405 -24.05 57.79 -50.93
CA GLY A 405 -23.62 58.08 -49.56
C GLY A 405 -22.43 59.04 -49.42
N GLY A 406 -21.73 59.35 -50.52
CA GLY A 406 -20.53 60.18 -50.52
C GLY A 406 -20.68 61.43 -51.38
N SER A 407 -20.06 61.40 -52.57
CA SER A 407 -19.88 62.57 -53.45
C SER A 407 -21.12 62.94 -54.27
N GLY A 408 -22.18 62.12 -54.29
CA GLY A 408 -23.33 62.28 -55.19
C GLY A 408 -22.98 62.14 -56.69
N GLY A 409 -21.77 61.67 -56.99
CA GLY A 409 -21.25 61.56 -58.36
C GLY A 409 -21.70 60.26 -59.02
N SER A 410 -22.04 60.35 -60.32
CA SER A 410 -22.30 59.19 -61.18
C SER A 410 -21.06 58.84 -62.00
N TYR A 411 -20.49 57.66 -61.76
CA TYR A 411 -19.29 57.18 -62.44
C TYR A 411 -19.64 56.14 -63.50
N SER A 412 -19.11 56.29 -64.72
CA SER A 412 -19.40 55.38 -65.83
C SER A 412 -18.59 54.08 -65.72
N ILE A 413 -19.24 52.93 -65.97
CA ILE A 413 -18.57 51.64 -66.11
C ILE A 413 -18.00 51.45 -67.52
N LYS A 414 -18.53 52.20 -68.50
CA LYS A 414 -18.01 52.21 -69.86
C LYS A 414 -16.64 52.84 -69.86
N THR A 415 -15.76 52.25 -70.63
CA THR A 415 -14.42 52.76 -70.78
C THR A 415 -14.39 53.87 -71.84
N GLN A 416 -15.32 53.88 -72.82
CA GLN A 416 -15.36 54.91 -73.87
C GLN A 416 -15.80 56.28 -73.31
N PHE A 417 -15.14 57.37 -73.73
CA PHE A 417 -15.36 58.74 -73.24
C PHE A 417 -15.22 58.90 -71.71
N ASN A 418 -14.38 58.07 -71.07
CA ASN A 418 -14.20 58.04 -69.62
C ASN A 418 -12.71 58.14 -69.24
N SER A 419 -12.42 58.63 -68.04
CA SER A 419 -11.05 58.58 -67.49
C SER A 419 -10.80 57.25 -66.78
N GLU A 420 -9.55 56.79 -66.81
CA GLU A 420 -9.17 55.52 -66.15
C GLU A 420 -9.45 55.57 -64.63
N GLU A 421 -9.34 56.74 -64.00
CA GLU A 421 -9.64 56.96 -62.58
C GLU A 421 -11.12 56.81 -62.25
N GLN A 422 -12.00 57.42 -63.05
CA GLN A 422 -13.45 57.31 -62.88
C GLN A 422 -13.94 55.89 -63.16
N TRP A 423 -13.36 55.22 -64.15
CA TRP A 423 -13.63 53.82 -64.43
C TRP A 423 -13.21 52.91 -63.27
N THR A 424 -12.00 53.07 -62.74
CA THR A 424 -11.52 52.30 -61.58
C THR A 424 -12.41 52.53 -60.35
N LYS A 425 -12.88 53.76 -60.15
CA LYS A 425 -13.81 54.09 -59.05
C LYS A 425 -15.17 53.42 -59.23
N ALA A 426 -15.73 53.40 -60.44
CA ALA A 426 -16.96 52.67 -60.75
C ALA A 426 -16.82 51.17 -60.46
N LEU A 427 -15.70 50.56 -60.87
CA LEU A 427 -15.43 49.13 -60.63
C LEU A 427 -15.25 48.82 -59.14
N LYS A 428 -14.59 49.71 -58.39
CA LYS A 428 -14.48 49.59 -56.93
C LYS A 428 -15.87 49.61 -56.26
N PHE A 429 -16.76 50.49 -56.68
CA PHE A 429 -18.13 50.54 -56.16
C PHE A 429 -18.94 49.29 -56.53
N MET A 430 -18.79 48.79 -57.76
CA MET A 430 -19.40 47.53 -58.18
C MET A 430 -18.94 46.35 -57.31
N LEU A 431 -17.63 46.20 -57.09
CA LEU A 431 -17.09 45.16 -56.21
C LEU A 431 -17.56 45.35 -54.76
N THR A 432 -17.74 46.58 -54.32
CA THR A 432 -18.28 46.86 -52.98
C THR A 432 -19.72 46.40 -52.88
N ASN A 433 -20.57 46.70 -53.87
CA ASN A 433 -21.94 46.16 -53.94
C ASN A 433 -21.96 44.62 -53.92
N LEU A 434 -21.07 43.97 -54.68
CA LEU A 434 -20.94 42.52 -54.66
C LEU A 434 -20.47 41.98 -53.31
N LYS A 435 -19.58 42.69 -52.59
CA LYS A 435 -19.16 42.34 -51.23
C LYS A 435 -20.32 42.43 -50.23
N TRP A 436 -21.16 43.46 -50.33
CA TRP A 436 -22.36 43.60 -49.51
C TRP A 436 -23.40 42.53 -49.85
N GLY A 437 -23.58 42.23 -51.15
CA GLY A 437 -24.41 41.11 -51.61
C GLY A 437 -23.92 39.77 -51.06
N LEU A 438 -22.61 39.52 -51.12
CA LEU A 438 -21.97 38.33 -50.56
C LEU A 438 -22.21 38.20 -49.05
N ALA A 439 -22.05 39.30 -48.31
CA ALA A 439 -22.32 39.34 -46.87
C ALA A 439 -23.80 39.04 -46.58
N TRP A 440 -24.73 39.59 -47.36
CA TRP A 440 -26.16 39.30 -47.21
C TRP A 440 -26.51 37.84 -47.50
N VAL A 441 -26.03 37.29 -48.63
CA VAL A 441 -26.23 35.86 -48.97
C VAL A 441 -25.61 34.97 -47.91
N SER A 442 -24.48 35.39 -47.34
CA SER A 442 -23.84 34.65 -46.27
C SER A 442 -24.70 34.66 -45.01
N SER A 443 -25.25 35.81 -44.60
CA SER A 443 -26.10 35.94 -43.41
C SER A 443 -27.45 35.22 -43.53
N GLN A 444 -28.12 35.34 -44.68
CA GLN A 444 -29.45 34.73 -44.89
C GLN A 444 -29.40 33.21 -45.00
N PHE A 445 -28.37 32.70 -45.67
CA PHE A 445 -28.18 31.27 -45.87
C PHE A 445 -27.21 30.65 -44.83
N TYR A 446 -27.03 31.32 -43.68
CA TYR A 446 -26.34 30.76 -42.50
C TYR A 446 -27.30 30.02 -41.57
N ASN A 447 -28.60 30.38 -41.60
CA ASN A 447 -29.65 29.85 -40.72
C ASN A 447 -30.53 28.76 -41.37
N LYS A 448 -30.23 28.36 -42.61
CA LYS A 448 -30.80 27.18 -43.27
C LYS A 448 -29.67 26.20 -43.49
#